data_AF-A0A9D6SYS4-F1
#
_entry.id   AF-A0A9D6SYS4-F1
#
_cell.length_a   1.000
_cell.length_b   1.000
_cell.length_c   1.000
_cell.angle_alpha   90.00
_cell.angle_beta   90.00
_cell.angle_gamma   90.00
#
_symmetry.space_group_name_H-M   'P 1'
#
loop_
_entity.id
_entity.type
_entity.pdbx_description
1 polymer ?
#
loop_
_entity_poly.entity_id
_entity_poly.type
_entity_poly.pdbx_seq_one_letter_code
_entity_poly.pdbx_strand_id
1 'polypeptide(L)'
;MLAFVPFMLAAAAVYLVWSPEALLINRVVTWVTFSGLGGPTLPLAILTLVAILRARRRLAALPWSSPLFSGTVLCFALFAVGGLMGVIGFRQDTRVPAHYHGMVGAVTLAYMGVTPALLELTGRRPWKPWLTKLQPYLYGLGLIGIMIGLHWAGGRGAPRKTIGFSWADAQALVAMNLMGLGSLLAIAGGLAFVVNIGWPLVRRAGRCACSPPTSSR
;
A
#
# COMPACT_ATOMS: atom_id res chain seq x y z
N MET A 1 3.16 2.09 23.27
CA MET A 1 3.51 3.51 23.08
C MET A 1 4.86 3.89 23.68
N LEU A 2 5.17 3.51 24.92
CA LEU A 2 6.45 3.87 25.58
C LEU A 2 7.72 3.49 24.79
N ALA A 3 7.69 2.38 24.04
CA ALA A 3 8.81 1.96 23.20
C ALA A 3 9.19 2.95 22.06
N PHE A 4 8.28 3.85 21.66
CA PHE A 4 8.54 4.84 20.62
C PHE A 4 9.03 6.19 21.18
N VAL A 5 8.90 6.41 22.49
CA VAL A 5 9.27 7.67 23.16
C VAL A 5 10.73 8.05 22.89
N PRO A 6 11.73 7.14 22.95
CA PRO A 6 13.12 7.49 22.65
C PRO A 6 13.31 8.04 21.23
N PHE A 7 12.58 7.51 20.24
CA PHE A 7 12.66 7.99 18.86
C PHE A 7 12.00 9.36 18.68
N MET A 8 10.88 9.59 19.36
CA MET A 8 10.19 10.89 19.34
C MET A 8 11.07 11.98 19.97
N LEU A 9 11.68 11.68 21.12
CA LEU A 9 12.62 12.58 21.79
C LEU A 9 13.88 12.81 20.96
N ALA A 10 14.45 11.76 20.38
CA ALA A 10 15.60 11.88 19.48
C ALA A 10 15.29 12.75 18.26
N ALA A 11 14.12 12.56 17.63
CA ALA A 11 13.71 13.38 16.48
C ALA A 11 13.55 14.86 16.85
N ALA A 12 12.97 15.16 18.02
CA ALA A 12 12.85 16.53 18.52
C ALA A 12 14.22 17.15 18.87
N ALA A 13 15.08 16.38 19.54
CA ALA A 13 16.42 16.82 19.96
C ALA A 13 17.34 17.16 18.77
N VAL A 14 17.15 16.49 17.63
CA VAL A 14 17.93 16.76 16.42
C VAL A 14 17.76 18.22 15.94
N TYR A 15 16.56 18.80 16.07
CA TYR A 15 16.30 20.20 15.73
C TYR A 15 16.83 21.21 16.78
N LEU A 16 17.23 20.75 17.97
CA LEU A 16 17.87 21.58 18.98
C LEU A 16 19.38 21.68 18.78
N VAL A 17 19.98 20.69 18.13
CA VAL A 17 21.44 20.56 17.98
C VAL A 17 21.91 20.97 16.58
N TRP A 18 21.10 20.73 15.55
CA TRP A 18 21.46 21.05 14.16
C TRP A 18 20.49 22.03 13.53
N SER A 19 21.03 22.94 12.74
CA SER A 19 20.21 23.80 11.88
C SER A 19 19.51 22.97 10.79
N PRO A 20 18.33 23.39 10.30
CA PRO A 20 17.61 22.67 9.25
C PRO A 20 18.45 22.40 8.00
N GLU A 21 19.35 23.31 7.63
CA GLU A 21 20.26 23.18 6.48
C GLU A 21 21.24 22.03 6.67
N ALA A 22 21.81 21.88 7.88
CA ALA A 22 22.70 20.78 8.21
C ALA A 22 21.98 19.42 8.15
N LEU A 23 20.69 19.38 8.50
CA LEU A 23 19.86 18.18 8.47
C LEU A 23 19.54 17.69 7.05
N LEU A 24 19.60 18.57 6.05
CA LEU A 24 19.47 18.18 4.64
C LEU A 24 20.63 17.29 4.17
N ILE A 25 21.79 17.39 4.83
CA ILE A 25 23.04 16.76 4.39
C ILE A 25 23.41 15.58 5.31
N ASN A 26 23.26 15.73 6.63
CA ASN A 26 23.80 14.77 7.60
C ASN A 26 22.97 13.47 7.76
N ARG A 27 21.80 13.37 7.10
CA ARG A 27 20.88 12.21 7.11
C ARG A 27 20.44 11.74 8.50
N VAL A 28 20.71 12.49 9.57
CA VAL A 28 20.40 12.08 10.96
C VAL A 28 18.90 11.91 11.13
N VAL A 29 18.10 12.86 10.64
CA VAL A 29 16.62 12.76 10.66
C VAL A 29 16.14 11.52 9.92
N THR A 30 16.74 11.20 8.77
CA THR A 30 16.41 10.01 7.99
C THR A 30 16.63 8.74 8.81
N TRP A 31 17.78 8.60 9.46
CA TRP A 31 18.10 7.42 10.25
C TRP A 31 17.26 7.29 11.52
N VAL A 32 16.98 8.40 12.22
CA VAL A 32 16.10 8.41 13.40
C VAL A 32 14.68 8.02 13.00
N THR A 33 14.17 8.59 11.90
CA THR A 33 12.83 8.30 11.40
C THR A 33 12.71 6.88 10.88
N PHE A 34 13.69 6.40 10.12
CA PHE A 34 13.72 5.02 9.62
C PHE A 34 13.80 4.02 10.78
N SER A 35 14.65 4.27 11.77
CA SER A 35 14.79 3.39 12.94
C SER A 35 13.57 3.42 13.85
N GLY A 36 12.85 4.55 13.93
CA GLY A 36 11.64 4.68 14.75
C GLY A 36 10.37 4.17 14.09
N LEU A 37 10.24 4.27 12.77
CA LEU A 37 9.04 3.87 12.03
C LEU A 37 9.21 2.56 11.25
N GLY A 38 10.35 2.37 10.58
CA GLY A 38 10.63 1.19 9.76
C GLY A 38 11.23 0.04 10.56
N GLY A 39 12.23 0.32 11.41
CA GLY A 39 12.95 -0.67 12.20
C GLY A 39 12.05 -1.66 12.97
N PRO A 40 11.05 -1.19 13.75
CA PRO A 40 10.17 -2.07 14.53
C PRO A 40 9.26 -2.95 13.67
N THR A 41 9.03 -2.59 12.41
CA THR A 41 8.19 -3.38 11.49
C THR A 41 8.96 -4.53 10.83
N LEU A 42 10.30 -4.45 10.78
CA LEU A 42 11.15 -5.48 10.15
C LEU A 42 11.07 -6.84 10.84
N PRO A 43 11.14 -6.97 12.18
CA PRO A 43 10.99 -8.26 12.86
C PRO A 43 9.65 -8.92 12.53
N LEU A 44 8.56 -8.14 12.52
CA LEU A 44 7.23 -8.66 12.19
C LEU A 44 7.19 -9.18 10.76
N ALA A 45 7.70 -8.41 9.79
CA ALA A 45 7.79 -8.83 8.40
C ALA A 45 8.63 -10.11 8.21
N ILE A 46 9.79 -10.20 8.90
CA ILE A 46 10.67 -11.38 8.87
C ILE A 46 9.95 -12.59 9.48
N LEU A 47 9.29 -12.44 10.62
CA LEU A 47 8.54 -13.53 11.26
C LEU A 47 7.41 -14.03 10.37
N THR A 48 6.66 -13.12 9.73
CA THR A 48 5.62 -13.48 8.76
C THR A 48 6.21 -14.22 7.57
N LEU A 49 7.33 -13.75 7.01
CA LEU A 49 8.01 -14.42 5.89
C LEU A 49 8.51 -15.81 6.30
N VAL A 50 9.15 -15.95 7.46
CA VAL A 50 9.63 -17.24 7.97
C VAL A 50 8.47 -18.21 8.19
N ALA A 51 7.34 -17.74 8.74
CA ALA A 51 6.14 -18.57 8.90
C ALA A 51 5.62 -19.09 7.54
N ILE A 52 5.55 -18.23 6.52
CA ILE A 52 5.17 -18.61 5.15
C ILE A 52 6.18 -19.62 4.57
N LEU A 53 7.47 -19.35 4.69
CA LEU A 53 8.55 -20.20 4.20
C LEU A 53 8.71 -21.51 4.98
N ARG A 54 8.10 -21.67 6.16
CA ARG A 54 8.01 -22.96 6.86
C ARG A 54 6.79 -23.76 6.43
N ALA A 55 5.75 -23.09 5.96
CA ALA A 55 4.53 -23.72 5.44
C ALA A 55 4.64 -24.24 3.98
N ARG A 56 5.87 -24.33 3.39
CA ARG A 56 6.12 -24.52 1.94
C ARG A 56 5.35 -25.66 1.27
N ARG A 57 4.97 -26.71 2.01
CA ARG A 57 4.22 -27.86 1.47
C ARG A 57 2.79 -27.53 1.05
N ARG A 58 2.30 -26.30 1.26
CA ARG A 58 0.93 -25.87 0.92
C ARG A 58 0.84 -24.68 -0.03
N LEU A 59 1.94 -24.28 -0.68
CA LEU A 59 1.96 -23.06 -1.52
C LEU A 59 0.98 -23.12 -2.72
N ALA A 60 0.80 -24.28 -3.33
CA ALA A 60 -0.17 -24.45 -4.42
C ALA A 60 -1.64 -24.41 -3.94
N ALA A 61 -1.90 -24.64 -2.66
CA ALA A 61 -3.24 -24.65 -2.06
C ALA A 61 -3.59 -23.32 -1.36
N LEU A 62 -2.83 -22.25 -1.61
CA LEU A 62 -3.05 -20.95 -0.96
C LEU A 62 -4.34 -20.27 -1.49
N PRO A 63 -5.10 -19.58 -0.62
CA PRO A 63 -6.41 -19.04 -0.97
C PRO A 63 -6.30 -17.71 -1.74
N TRP A 64 -5.74 -17.73 -2.95
CA TRP A 64 -5.60 -16.53 -3.81
C TRP A 64 -6.93 -15.87 -4.19
N SER A 65 -8.03 -16.63 -4.13
CA SER A 65 -9.37 -16.09 -4.31
C SER A 65 -9.86 -15.29 -3.08
N SER A 66 -9.20 -15.39 -1.93
CA SER A 66 -9.49 -14.59 -0.75
C SER A 66 -8.86 -13.20 -0.88
N PRO A 67 -9.66 -12.11 -0.80
CA PRO A 67 -9.14 -10.74 -0.84
C PRO A 67 -8.21 -10.44 0.33
N LEU A 68 -8.45 -11.06 1.49
CA LEU A 68 -7.62 -10.91 2.68
C LEU A 68 -6.23 -11.48 2.41
N PHE A 69 -6.18 -12.69 1.86
CA PHE A 69 -4.92 -13.36 1.57
C PHE A 69 -4.15 -12.66 0.46
N SER A 70 -4.78 -12.45 -0.70
CA SER A 70 -4.12 -11.80 -1.84
C SER A 70 -3.73 -10.36 -1.52
N GLY A 71 -4.58 -9.58 -0.86
CA GLY A 71 -4.28 -8.22 -0.41
C GLY A 71 -3.08 -8.17 0.54
N THR A 72 -2.99 -9.10 1.49
CA THR A 72 -1.86 -9.19 2.42
C THR A 72 -0.55 -9.54 1.72
N VAL A 73 -0.56 -10.54 0.82
CA VAL A 73 0.66 -10.94 0.11
C VAL A 73 1.14 -9.83 -0.81
N LEU A 74 0.22 -9.22 -1.57
CA LEU A 74 0.55 -8.15 -2.50
C LEU A 74 0.99 -6.87 -1.76
N CYS A 75 0.39 -6.53 -0.61
CA CYS A 75 0.85 -5.37 0.15
C CYS A 75 2.27 -5.56 0.68
N PHE A 76 2.62 -6.74 1.19
CA PHE A 76 3.99 -7.01 1.62
C PHE A 76 4.98 -6.92 0.46
N ALA A 77 4.63 -7.46 -0.71
CA ALA A 77 5.46 -7.37 -1.90
C ALA A 77 5.69 -5.91 -2.33
N LEU A 78 4.62 -5.12 -2.44
CA LEU A 78 4.70 -3.70 -2.80
C LEU A 78 5.49 -2.89 -1.77
N PHE A 79 5.26 -3.14 -0.48
CA PHE A 79 5.97 -2.48 0.61
C PHE A 79 7.45 -2.82 0.60
N ALA A 80 7.83 -4.07 0.32
CA ALA A 80 9.23 -4.48 0.20
C ALA A 80 9.91 -3.79 -0.99
N VAL A 81 9.28 -3.75 -2.17
CA VAL A 81 9.82 -3.06 -3.34
C VAL A 81 9.92 -1.55 -3.10
N GLY A 82 8.88 -0.94 -2.53
CA GLY A 82 8.88 0.47 -2.11
C GLY A 82 10.03 0.74 -1.14
N GLY A 83 10.14 -0.04 -0.07
CA GLY A 83 11.20 0.07 0.93
C GLY A 83 12.60 -0.02 0.32
N LEU A 84 12.82 -0.96 -0.59
CA LEU A 84 14.08 -1.10 -1.32
C LEU A 84 14.41 0.15 -2.14
N MET A 85 13.43 0.72 -2.86
CA MET A 85 13.62 2.00 -3.56
C MET A 85 14.01 3.15 -2.61
N GLY A 86 13.49 3.14 -1.38
CA GLY A 86 13.84 4.09 -0.33
C GLY A 86 15.27 3.94 0.16
N VAL A 87 15.73 2.70 0.36
CA VAL A 87 17.09 2.37 0.81
C VAL A 87 18.13 2.71 -0.26
N ILE A 88 17.85 2.41 -1.53
CA ILE A 88 18.70 2.81 -2.67
C ILE A 88 18.86 4.34 -2.71
N GLY A 89 17.81 5.05 -2.31
CA GLY A 89 17.78 6.51 -2.25
C GLY A 89 17.48 7.15 -3.61
N PHE A 90 17.14 8.43 -3.57
CA PHE A 90 16.73 9.20 -4.74
C PHE A 90 17.01 10.69 -4.55
N ARG A 91 17.13 11.40 -5.68
CA ARG A 91 17.18 12.87 -5.69
C ARG A 91 15.75 13.41 -5.54
N GLN A 92 15.56 14.72 -5.64
CA GLN A 92 14.24 15.36 -5.63
C GLN A 92 13.50 15.17 -6.97
N ASP A 93 13.35 13.92 -7.41
CA ASP A 93 12.77 13.49 -8.69
C ASP A 93 11.59 12.52 -8.49
N THR A 94 11.01 12.00 -9.57
CA THR A 94 9.84 11.09 -9.50
C THR A 94 10.12 9.72 -8.87
N ARG A 95 11.37 9.34 -8.57
CA ARG A 95 11.63 8.15 -7.74
C ARG A 95 11.11 8.32 -6.32
N VAL A 96 10.98 9.57 -5.82
CA VAL A 96 10.37 9.87 -4.52
C VAL A 96 8.90 9.38 -4.48
N PRO A 97 8.00 9.85 -5.38
CA PRO A 97 6.65 9.30 -5.42
C PRO A 97 6.60 7.83 -5.87
N ALA A 98 7.56 7.30 -6.63
CA ALA A 98 7.62 5.86 -6.92
C ALA A 98 7.72 5.03 -5.62
N HIS A 99 8.64 5.41 -4.73
CA HIS A 99 8.77 4.82 -3.39
C HIS A 99 7.46 4.96 -2.59
N TYR A 100 6.86 6.15 -2.54
CA TYR A 100 5.63 6.37 -1.77
C TYR A 100 4.43 5.56 -2.28
N HIS A 101 4.30 5.34 -3.59
CA HIS A 101 3.25 4.47 -4.13
C HIS A 101 3.42 3.01 -3.66
N GLY A 102 4.65 2.53 -3.54
CA GLY A 102 4.93 1.22 -2.95
C GLY A 102 4.61 1.14 -1.46
N MET A 103 4.86 2.21 -0.71
CA MET A 103 4.64 2.24 0.75
C MET A 103 3.16 2.48 1.11
N VAL A 104 2.62 3.62 0.70
CA VAL A 104 1.24 4.04 1.04
C VAL A 104 0.23 3.18 0.28
N GLY A 105 0.50 2.90 -0.99
CA GLY A 105 -0.35 2.02 -1.80
C GLY A 105 -0.43 0.60 -1.24
N ALA A 106 0.67 0.06 -0.69
CA ALA A 106 0.63 -1.22 0.03
C ALA A 106 -0.32 -1.17 1.24
N VAL A 107 -0.24 -0.12 2.06
CA VAL A 107 -1.13 0.04 3.22
C VAL A 107 -2.60 0.12 2.77
N THR A 108 -2.89 0.89 1.73
CA THR A 108 -4.23 0.94 1.12
C THR A 108 -4.70 -0.45 0.68
N LEU A 109 -3.84 -1.22 0.01
CA LEU A 109 -4.15 -2.57 -0.46
C LEU A 109 -4.44 -3.55 0.69
N ALA A 110 -3.71 -3.44 1.81
CA ALA A 110 -4.00 -4.21 3.02
C ALA A 110 -5.40 -3.91 3.55
N TYR A 111 -5.77 -2.63 3.62
CA TYR A 111 -7.12 -2.22 4.00
C TYR A 111 -8.18 -2.70 3.01
N MET A 112 -7.91 -2.64 1.71
CA MET A 112 -8.82 -3.20 0.69
C MET A 112 -9.03 -4.70 0.89
N GLY A 113 -8.01 -5.44 1.31
CA GLY A 113 -8.07 -6.88 1.57
C GLY A 113 -8.89 -7.25 2.81
N VAL A 114 -8.79 -6.48 3.90
CA VAL A 114 -9.51 -6.75 5.17
C VAL A 114 -10.96 -6.23 5.17
N THR A 115 -11.24 -5.18 4.41
CA THR A 115 -12.56 -4.50 4.40
C THR A 115 -13.75 -5.44 4.14
N PRO A 116 -13.70 -6.44 3.22
CA PRO A 116 -14.79 -7.38 3.05
C PRO A 116 -15.17 -8.12 4.33
N ALA A 117 -14.19 -8.53 5.14
CA ALA A 117 -14.44 -9.16 6.44
C ALA A 117 -15.02 -8.17 7.45
N LEU A 118 -14.55 -6.91 7.45
CA LEU A 118 -15.11 -5.86 8.29
C LEU A 118 -16.56 -5.53 7.91
N LEU A 119 -16.89 -5.56 6.63
CA LEU A 119 -18.25 -5.34 6.14
C LEU A 119 -19.20 -6.43 6.65
N GLU A 120 -18.76 -7.69 6.69
CA GLU A 120 -19.54 -8.81 7.21
C GLU A 120 -19.91 -8.64 8.68
N LEU A 121 -19.04 -8.02 9.49
CA LEU A 121 -19.35 -7.68 10.89
C LEU A 121 -20.55 -6.73 11.04
N THR A 122 -20.89 -5.98 9.98
CA THR A 122 -22.06 -5.08 9.96
C THR A 122 -23.35 -5.77 9.49
N GLY A 123 -23.31 -7.10 9.31
CA GLY A 123 -24.42 -7.88 8.75
C GLY A 123 -24.62 -7.68 7.24
N ARG A 124 -23.64 -7.09 6.54
CA ARG A 124 -23.67 -6.80 5.10
C ARG A 124 -22.64 -7.62 4.36
N ARG A 125 -22.85 -7.79 3.05
CA ARG A 125 -21.90 -8.49 2.18
C ARG A 125 -21.51 -7.58 1.01
N PRO A 126 -20.31 -7.76 0.42
CA PRO A 126 -19.94 -7.07 -0.81
C PRO A 126 -20.97 -7.29 -1.91
N TRP A 127 -21.17 -6.30 -2.79
CA TRP A 127 -22.21 -6.34 -3.81
C TRP A 127 -22.04 -7.50 -4.80
N LYS A 128 -20.81 -7.72 -5.29
CA LYS A 128 -20.47 -8.80 -6.22
C LYS A 128 -19.21 -9.52 -5.74
N PRO A 129 -19.28 -10.82 -5.41
CA PRO A 129 -18.14 -11.58 -4.91
C PRO A 129 -16.90 -11.56 -5.82
N TRP A 130 -17.08 -11.56 -7.15
CA TRP A 130 -15.96 -11.55 -8.09
C TRP A 130 -15.18 -10.23 -8.10
N LEU A 131 -15.84 -9.08 -7.86
CA LEU A 131 -15.16 -7.78 -7.73
C LEU A 131 -14.25 -7.78 -6.50
N THR A 132 -14.70 -8.41 -5.41
CA THR A 132 -13.90 -8.58 -4.20
C THR A 132 -12.61 -9.35 -4.48
N LYS A 133 -12.67 -10.37 -5.34
CA LYS A 133 -11.49 -11.16 -5.73
C LYS A 133 -10.54 -10.36 -6.61
N LEU A 134 -11.08 -9.54 -7.51
CA LEU A 134 -10.32 -8.85 -8.56
C LEU A 134 -9.64 -7.56 -8.08
N GLN A 135 -10.28 -6.81 -7.17
CA GLN A 135 -9.78 -5.52 -6.69
C GLN A 135 -8.31 -5.51 -6.23
N PRO A 136 -7.78 -6.53 -5.50
CA PRO A 136 -6.41 -6.45 -4.99
C PRO A 136 -5.39 -6.59 -6.13
N TYR A 137 -5.72 -7.38 -7.16
CA TYR A 137 -4.86 -7.61 -8.32
C TYR A 137 -4.83 -6.40 -9.24
N LEU A 138 -5.98 -5.78 -9.54
CA LEU A 138 -6.02 -4.56 -10.35
C LEU A 138 -5.25 -3.42 -9.68
N TYR A 139 -5.52 -3.21 -8.38
CA TYR A 139 -4.85 -2.15 -7.62
C TYR A 139 -3.36 -2.43 -7.48
N GLY A 140 -2.98 -3.65 -7.10
CA GLY A 140 -1.57 -4.03 -6.93
C GLY A 140 -0.77 -3.97 -8.24
N LEU A 141 -1.31 -4.50 -9.34
CA LEU A 141 -0.66 -4.42 -10.65
C LEU A 141 -0.57 -2.97 -11.15
N GLY A 142 -1.61 -2.17 -10.93
CA GLY A 142 -1.60 -0.76 -11.24
C GLY A 142 -0.50 -0.01 -10.49
N LEU A 143 -0.34 -0.26 -9.19
CA LEU A 143 0.74 0.30 -8.38
C LEU A 143 2.12 -0.11 -8.90
N ILE A 144 2.33 -1.36 -9.31
CA ILE A 144 3.60 -1.80 -9.92
C ILE A 144 3.90 -0.96 -11.17
N GLY A 145 2.92 -0.75 -12.05
CA GLY A 145 3.08 0.09 -13.25
C GLY A 145 3.45 1.53 -12.90
N ILE A 146 2.79 2.12 -11.91
CA ILE A 146 3.12 3.46 -11.40
C ILE A 146 4.54 3.50 -10.85
N MET A 147 4.91 2.54 -10.00
CA MET A 147 6.22 2.47 -9.36
C MET A 147 7.34 2.37 -10.40
N ILE A 148 7.21 1.46 -11.37
CA ILE A 148 8.22 1.26 -12.43
C ILE A 148 8.30 2.51 -13.30
N GLY A 149 7.17 3.03 -13.78
CA GLY A 149 7.14 4.20 -14.65
C GLY A 149 7.73 5.44 -13.99
N LEU A 150 7.35 5.74 -12.74
CA LEU A 150 7.90 6.88 -12.00
C LEU A 150 9.39 6.70 -11.66
N HIS A 151 9.81 5.50 -11.28
CA HIS A 151 11.20 5.23 -10.96
C HIS A 151 12.10 5.37 -12.21
N TRP A 152 11.64 4.83 -13.35
CA TRP A 152 12.35 4.93 -14.61
C TRP A 152 12.37 6.37 -15.14
N ALA A 153 11.25 7.10 -15.10
CA ALA A 153 11.22 8.50 -15.51
C ALA A 153 12.18 9.35 -14.65
N GLY A 154 12.24 9.11 -13.33
CA GLY A 154 13.18 9.78 -12.43
C GLY A 154 14.63 9.41 -12.76
N GLY A 155 14.84 8.17 -13.22
CA GLY A 155 16.01 7.69 -13.98
C GLY A 155 16.55 8.65 -15.00
N ARG A 156 15.64 9.30 -15.73
CA ARG A 156 15.94 10.21 -16.83
C ARG A 156 15.81 11.69 -16.43
N GLY A 157 15.75 11.99 -15.13
CA GLY A 157 15.72 13.36 -14.61
C GLY A 157 14.32 13.95 -14.45
N ALA A 158 13.27 13.13 -14.48
CA ALA A 158 11.88 13.60 -14.29
C ALA A 158 11.70 14.36 -12.96
N PRO A 159 11.41 15.67 -12.99
CA PRO A 159 11.18 16.44 -11.78
C PRO A 159 9.84 16.05 -11.14
N ARG A 160 9.80 16.01 -9.80
CA ARG A 160 8.52 15.81 -9.07
C ARG A 160 7.81 17.14 -8.87
N LYS A 161 6.47 17.09 -8.78
CA LYS A 161 5.61 18.27 -8.50
C LYS A 161 5.74 19.40 -9.54
N THR A 162 5.94 19.04 -10.79
CA THR A 162 6.00 19.99 -11.90
C THR A 162 4.99 19.61 -12.97
N ILE A 163 4.60 20.60 -13.77
CA ILE A 163 3.69 20.41 -14.91
C ILE A 163 4.53 20.56 -16.18
N GLY A 164 4.21 19.76 -17.20
CA GLY A 164 4.87 19.81 -18.51
C GLY A 164 5.96 18.75 -18.71
N PHE A 165 6.43 18.65 -19.95
CA PHE A 165 7.33 17.60 -20.43
C PHE A 165 8.58 18.14 -21.14
N SER A 166 8.97 19.40 -20.88
CA SER A 166 10.18 20.01 -21.47
C SER A 166 11.48 19.28 -21.12
N TRP A 167 11.46 18.49 -20.04
CA TRP A 167 12.56 17.64 -19.58
C TRP A 167 12.54 16.23 -20.19
N ALA A 168 11.45 15.83 -20.85
CA ALA A 168 11.21 14.45 -21.22
C ALA A 168 11.85 14.09 -22.58
N ASP A 169 12.74 13.11 -22.56
CA ASP A 169 13.15 12.42 -23.77
C ASP A 169 12.21 11.26 -24.12
N ALA A 170 12.47 10.57 -25.24
CA ALA A 170 11.61 9.47 -25.70
C ALA A 170 11.45 8.35 -24.65
N GLN A 171 12.49 8.03 -23.89
CA GLN A 171 12.40 6.98 -22.86
C GLN A 171 11.61 7.46 -21.64
N ALA A 172 11.78 8.72 -21.23
CA ALA A 172 10.95 9.33 -20.19
C ALA A 172 9.46 9.31 -20.57
N LEU A 173 9.13 9.58 -21.84
CA LEU A 173 7.75 9.49 -22.32
C LEU A 173 7.20 8.07 -22.26
N VAL A 174 7.99 7.06 -22.64
CA VAL A 174 7.59 5.64 -22.48
C VAL A 174 7.34 5.29 -21.01
N ALA A 175 8.25 5.70 -20.12
CA ALA A 175 8.11 5.48 -18.69
C ALA A 175 6.86 6.17 -18.10
N MET A 176 6.56 7.39 -18.53
CA MET A 176 5.36 8.13 -18.11
C MET A 176 4.08 7.51 -18.67
N ASN A 177 4.10 6.95 -19.89
CA ASN A 177 2.96 6.19 -20.41
C ASN A 177 2.72 4.89 -19.63
N LEU A 178 3.79 4.18 -19.24
CA LEU A 178 3.68 3.01 -18.36
C LEU A 178 3.07 3.37 -17.00
N MET A 179 3.49 4.50 -16.42
CA MET A 179 2.89 5.04 -15.20
C MET A 179 1.41 5.37 -15.40
N GLY A 180 1.04 5.97 -16.54
CA GLY A 180 -0.34 6.26 -16.91
C GLY A 180 -1.20 5.00 -17.01
N LEU A 181 -0.72 3.97 -17.70
CA LEU A 181 -1.40 2.67 -17.80
C LEU A 181 -1.57 2.00 -16.42
N GLY A 182 -0.52 2.04 -15.59
CA GLY A 182 -0.60 1.58 -14.21
C GLY A 182 -1.65 2.36 -13.39
N SER A 183 -1.74 3.67 -13.62
CA SER A 183 -2.74 4.53 -12.97
C SER A 183 -4.16 4.16 -13.36
N LEU A 184 -4.43 3.87 -14.63
CA LEU A 184 -5.74 3.41 -15.09
C LEU A 184 -6.15 2.08 -14.42
N LEU A 185 -5.22 1.13 -14.32
CA LEU A 185 -5.45 -0.13 -13.62
C LEU A 185 -5.72 0.07 -12.12
N ALA A 186 -4.93 0.94 -11.47
CA ALA A 186 -5.11 1.25 -10.05
C ALA A 186 -6.47 1.93 -9.80
N ILE A 187 -6.86 2.88 -10.67
CA ILE A 187 -8.19 3.53 -10.61
C ILE A 187 -9.30 2.50 -10.80
N ALA A 188 -9.16 1.58 -11.76
CA ALA A 188 -10.16 0.52 -11.97
C ALA A 188 -10.29 -0.38 -10.73
N GLY A 189 -9.17 -0.77 -10.09
CA GLY A 189 -9.18 -1.54 -8.84
C GLY A 189 -9.80 -0.79 -7.66
N GLY A 190 -9.48 0.50 -7.52
CA GLY A 190 -10.05 1.38 -6.50
C GLY A 190 -11.55 1.61 -6.69
N LEU A 191 -11.99 1.85 -7.94
CA LEU A 191 -13.41 2.02 -8.26
C LEU A 191 -14.19 0.72 -8.03
N ALA A 192 -13.62 -0.42 -8.43
CA ALA A 192 -14.19 -1.74 -8.14
C ALA A 192 -14.42 -1.93 -6.64
N PHE A 193 -13.45 -1.55 -5.80
CA PHE A 193 -13.58 -1.58 -4.35
C PHE A 193 -14.67 -0.63 -3.84
N VAL A 194 -14.63 0.64 -4.23
CA VAL A 194 -15.60 1.67 -3.77
C VAL A 194 -17.02 1.26 -4.12
N VAL A 195 -17.27 0.80 -5.35
CA VAL A 195 -18.61 0.36 -5.76
C VAL A 195 -19.02 -0.91 -5.01
N ASN A 196 -18.13 -1.89 -4.91
CA ASN A 196 -18.45 -3.20 -4.34
C ASN A 196 -18.70 -3.15 -2.82
N ILE A 197 -18.01 -2.27 -2.11
CA ILE A 197 -18.16 -2.06 -0.66
C ILE A 197 -19.16 -0.95 -0.34
N GLY A 198 -19.17 0.14 -1.11
CA GLY A 198 -20.02 1.30 -0.88
C GLY A 198 -21.49 1.03 -1.17
N TRP A 199 -21.81 0.28 -2.23
CA TRP A 199 -23.19 0.00 -2.61
C TRP A 199 -24.00 -0.72 -1.50
N PRO A 200 -23.50 -1.77 -0.84
CA PRO A 200 -24.15 -2.39 0.32
C PRO A 200 -24.35 -1.46 1.53
N LEU A 201 -23.46 -0.47 1.72
CA LEU A 201 -23.56 0.49 2.83
C LEU A 201 -24.68 1.51 2.62
N VAL A 202 -24.90 1.93 1.37
CA VAL A 202 -25.92 2.92 1.01
C VAL A 202 -27.32 2.28 0.92
N ARG A 203 -27.42 0.99 0.57
CA ARG A 203 -28.72 0.29 0.61
C ARG A 203 -29.16 0.08 2.06
N ARG A 204 -30.40 0.51 2.38
CA ARG A 204 -31.03 0.21 3.67
C ARG A 204 -30.94 -1.29 3.92
N ALA A 205 -30.39 -1.68 5.07
CA ALA A 205 -30.50 -3.06 5.54
C ALA A 205 -32.00 -3.40 5.56
N GLY A 206 -32.42 -4.43 4.83
CA GLY A 206 -33.78 -4.94 4.97
C GLY A 206 -34.00 -5.23 6.44
N ARG A 207 -35.12 -4.77 7.00
CA ARG A 207 -35.49 -5.08 8.38
C ARG A 207 -35.40 -6.60 8.52
N CYS A 208 -34.49 -7.11 9.35
CA CYS A 208 -34.52 -8.52 9.71
C CYS A 208 -35.88 -8.76 10.37
N ALA A 209 -36.76 -9.48 9.70
CA ALA A 209 -37.89 -10.11 10.37
C ALA A 209 -37.27 -11.14 11.32
N CYS A 210 -37.13 -10.79 12.60
CA CYS A 210 -36.93 -11.79 13.64
C CYS A 210 -38.17 -12.66 13.62
N SER A 211 -38.11 -13.83 12.99
CA SER A 211 -39.07 -14.89 13.23
C SER A 211 -38.95 -15.25 14.72
N PRO A 212 -40.02 -15.15 15.51
CA PRO A 212 -39.96 -15.55 16.90
C PRO A 212 -39.64 -17.06 16.98
N PRO A 213 -38.90 -17.51 18.01
CA PRO A 213 -38.60 -18.92 18.18
C PRO A 213 -39.92 -19.70 18.30
N THR A 214 -40.10 -20.67 17.41
CA THR A 214 -41.22 -21.60 17.47
C THR A 214 -41.07 -22.44 18.73
N SER A 215 -41.90 -22.17 19.74
CA SER A 215 -42.04 -23.05 20.90
C SER A 215 -42.80 -24.30 20.45
N SER A 216 -42.09 -25.38 20.15
CA SER A 216 -42.70 -26.72 20.12
C SER A 216 -42.96 -27.14 21.56
N ARG A 217 -44.24 -27.19 21.94
CA ARG A 217 -44.73 -28.00 23.06
C ARG A 217 -44.90 -29.44 22.60
#